data_AF-A0A432JC31-F1
#
_entry.id   AF-A0A432JC31-F1
#
_cell.length_a   1.000
_cell.length_b   1.000
_cell.length_c   1.000
_cell.angle_alpha   90.00
_cell.angle_beta   90.00
_cell.angle_gamma   90.00
#
_symmetry.space_group_name_H-M   'P 1'
#
loop_
_entity.id
_entity.type
_entity.pdbx_description
1 polymer ?
#
loop_
_entity_poly.entity_id
_entity_poly.type
_entity_poly.pdbx_seq_one_letter_code
_entity_poly.pdbx_strand_id
1 'polypeptide(L)' 'MTRIRAVCEHQRGLIYVVPAERSWVCDKEYLPAHALAGFFRELTALESKEVEGLMQQWGIYFRQLPTEQESAEAEAVES' A
#
# COMPACT_ATOMS: atom_id res chain seq x y z
N MET A 1 10.54 -11.52 -7.11
CA MET A 1 11.02 -10.13 -7.24
C MET A 1 10.27 -9.49 -8.38
N THR A 2 9.65 -8.35 -8.11
CA THR A 2 8.87 -7.59 -9.09
C THR A 2 9.50 -6.23 -9.27
N ARG A 3 9.66 -5.79 -10.53
CA ARG A 3 10.23 -4.48 -10.87
C ARG A 3 9.12 -3.61 -11.45
N ILE A 4 8.75 -2.55 -10.74
CA ILE A 4 7.78 -1.55 -11.19
C ILE A 4 8.56 -0.37 -11.79
N ARG A 5 8.22 -0.01 -13.03
CA ARG A 5 8.78 1.16 -13.71
C ARG A 5 7.85 2.35 -13.48
N ALA A 6 8.30 3.32 -12.68
CA ALA A 6 7.61 4.59 -12.47
C ALA A 6 8.31 5.66 -13.32
N VAL A 7 8.07 5.63 -14.64
CA VAL A 7 8.83 6.42 -15.61
C VAL A 7 7.90 7.21 -16.53
N CYS A 8 8.14 8.51 -16.63
CA CYS A 8 7.61 9.42 -17.64
C CYS A 8 8.73 10.40 -18.10
N GLU A 9 8.40 11.38 -18.92
CA GLU A 9 9.38 12.38 -19.41
C GLU A 9 9.96 13.24 -18.29
N HIS A 10 9.20 13.45 -17.22
CA HIS A 10 9.57 14.34 -16.11
C HIS A 10 10.21 13.61 -14.93
N GLN A 11 10.01 12.29 -14.81
CA GLN A 11 10.46 11.53 -13.64
C GLN A 11 10.81 10.08 -14.01
N ARG A 12 11.89 9.55 -13.44
CA ARG A 12 12.39 8.20 -13.77
C ARG A 12 12.77 7.43 -12.51
N GLY A 13 11.89 6.51 -12.09
CA GLY A 13 12.09 5.64 -10.94
C GLY A 13 11.98 4.15 -11.28
N LEU A 14 12.72 3.33 -10.54
CA LEU A 14 12.54 1.89 -10.47
C LEU A 14 12.25 1.49 -9.03
N ILE A 15 11.14 0.79 -8.83
CA ILE A 15 10.77 0.23 -7.52
C ILE A 15 10.95 -1.28 -7.61
N TYR A 16 11.75 -1.83 -6.71
CA TYR A 16 11.97 -3.26 -6.58
C TYR A 16 11.20 -3.79 -5.38
N VAL A 17 10.28 -4.71 -5.62
CA VAL A 17 9.58 -5.44 -4.57
C VAL A 17 10.16 -6.85 -4.49
N VAL A 18 10.82 -7.13 -3.37
CA VAL A 18 11.37 -8.45 -3.05
C VAL A 18 10.65 -9.01 -1.83
N PRO A 19 10.59 -10.35 -1.65
CA PRO A 19 10.10 -10.94 -0.42
C PRO A 19 10.87 -10.40 0.78
N ALA A 20 10.15 -10.03 1.83
CA ALA A 20 10.70 -9.50 3.08
C ALA A 20 9.87 -10.01 4.28
N GLU A 21 10.32 -9.72 5.51
CA GLU A 21 9.69 -10.23 6.75
C GLU A 21 8.19 -9.96 6.87
N ARG A 22 7.69 -8.87 6.27
CA ARG A 22 6.27 -8.50 6.32
C ARG A 22 5.46 -8.94 5.09
N SER A 23 6.11 -9.57 4.11
CA SER A 23 5.51 -9.93 2.81
C SER A 23 5.82 -11.35 2.34
N TRP A 24 6.52 -12.16 3.15
CA TRP A 24 6.97 -13.49 2.76
C TRP A 24 5.85 -14.51 2.55
N VAL A 25 4.70 -14.32 3.19
CA VAL A 25 3.54 -15.25 3.13
C VAL A 25 2.76 -15.12 1.81
N CYS A 26 2.99 -14.04 1.06
CA CYS A 26 2.19 -13.73 -0.12
C CYS A 26 2.73 -14.45 -1.38
N ASP A 27 1.83 -14.96 -2.22
CA ASP A 27 2.20 -15.49 -3.53
C ASP A 27 2.94 -14.42 -4.36
N LYS A 28 3.89 -14.88 -5.19
CA LYS A 28 4.76 -13.99 -5.97
C LYS A 28 3.99 -13.01 -6.86
N GLU A 29 2.81 -13.40 -7.32
CA GLU A 29 1.92 -12.58 -8.15
C GLU A 29 1.35 -11.38 -7.36
N TYR A 30 0.96 -11.59 -6.11
CA TYR A 30 0.37 -10.56 -5.24
C TYR A 30 1.37 -9.81 -4.38
N LEU A 31 2.65 -10.20 -4.40
CA LEU A 31 3.71 -9.59 -3.62
C LEU A 31 3.78 -8.05 -3.69
N PRO A 32 3.64 -7.39 -4.86
CA PRO A 32 3.61 -5.93 -4.93
C PRO A 32 2.40 -5.31 -4.22
N ALA A 33 1.22 -5.91 -4.38
CA ALA A 33 0.01 -5.42 -3.75
C ALA A 33 0.11 -5.53 -2.22
N HIS A 34 0.53 -6.69 -1.72
CA HIS A 34 0.74 -6.93 -0.29
C HIS A 34 1.78 -5.98 0.32
N ALA A 35 2.94 -5.84 -0.33
CA ALA A 35 4.01 -4.98 0.17
C ALA A 35 3.61 -3.50 0.18
N LEU A 36 2.99 -2.99 -0.90
CA LEU A 36 2.60 -1.59 -0.99
C LEU A 36 1.44 -1.26 -0.04
N ALA A 37 0.42 -2.13 0.06
CA ALA A 37 -0.69 -1.93 0.99
C ALA A 37 -0.20 -1.93 2.45
N GLY A 38 0.66 -2.88 2.82
CA GLY A 38 1.26 -2.93 4.15
C GLY A 38 2.13 -1.70 4.45
N PHE A 39 2.97 -1.30 3.50
CA PHE A 39 3.83 -0.12 3.62
C PHE A 39 3.02 1.17 3.83
N PHE A 40 2.01 1.44 2.99
CA PHE A 40 1.21 2.66 3.13
C PHE A 40 0.34 2.66 4.39
N ARG A 41 -0.18 1.50 4.81
CA ARG A 41 -0.89 1.37 6.08
C ARG A 41 0.00 1.79 7.25
N GLU A 42 1.22 1.26 7.32
CA GLU A 42 2.14 1.59 8.40
C GLU A 42 2.64 3.03 8.28
N LEU A 43 2.92 3.51 7.07
CA LEU A 43 3.35 4.89 6.82
C LEU A 43 2.31 5.92 7.29
N THR A 44 1.03 5.66 7.03
CA THR A 44 -0.07 6.54 7.47
C THR A 44 -0.32 6.44 8.97
N ALA A 45 -0.13 5.27 9.57
CA ALA A 45 -0.21 5.07 11.02
C ALA A 45 0.90 5.79 11.81
N LEU A 46 1.95 6.30 11.16
CA LEU A 46 2.96 7.15 11.81
C LEU A 46 2.43 8.55 12.16
N GLU A 47 1.30 8.98 11.56
CA GLU A 47 0.68 10.30 11.78
C GLU A 47 1.66 11.49 11.61
N SER A 48 2.70 11.31 10.79
CA SER A 48 3.73 12.32 10.54
C SER A 48 3.21 13.39 9.58
N LYS A 49 3.20 14.65 10.04
CA LYS A 49 2.77 15.81 9.23
C LYS A 49 3.62 16.04 7.99
N GLU A 50 4.91 15.71 8.06
CA GLU A 50 5.80 15.80 6.90
C GLU A 50 5.43 14.78 5.83
N VAL A 51 5.16 13.54 6.25
CA VAL A 51 4.74 12.46 5.35
C VAL A 51 3.38 12.76 4.74
N GLU A 52 2.40 13.18 5.55
CA GLU A 52 1.08 13.61 5.06
C GLU A 52 1.20 14.76 4.04
N GLY A 53 2.05 15.76 4.33
CA GLY A 53 2.29 16.89 3.45
C GLY A 53 2.89 16.47 2.11
N LEU A 54 3.90 15.60 2.12
CA LEU A 54 4.47 15.04 0.89
C LEU A 54 3.43 14.25 0.09
N MET A 55 2.68 13.35 0.75
CA MET A 55 1.62 12.59 0.10
C MET A 55 0.60 13.51 -0.60
N GLN A 56 0.17 14.59 0.06
CA GLN A 56 -0.73 15.57 -0.53
C GLN A 56 -0.13 16.33 -1.72
N GLN A 57 1.11 16.80 -1.60
CA GLN A 57 1.81 17.52 -2.68
C GLN A 57 1.96 16.66 -3.95
N TRP A 58 2.17 15.36 -3.78
CA TRP A 58 2.25 14.40 -4.89
C TRP A 58 0.88 13.85 -5.32
N GLY A 59 -0.22 14.23 -4.66
CA GLY A 59 -1.57 13.77 -4.99
C GLY A 59 -1.81 12.29 -4.67
N ILE A 60 -1.10 11.74 -3.68
CA ILE A 60 -1.18 10.34 -3.27
C ILE A 60 -2.03 10.24 -2.00
N TYR A 61 -3.06 9.39 -2.03
CA TYR A 61 -3.87 9.05 -0.88
C TYR A 61 -4.00 7.54 -0.76
N PHE A 62 -3.85 7.02 0.46
CA PHE A 62 -4.05 5.62 0.76
C PHE A 62 -5.15 5.47 1.80
N ARG A 63 -6.13 4.61 1.50
CA ARG A 63 -7.17 4.18 2.42
C ARG A 63 -7.08 2.68 2.59
N GLN A 64 -6.94 2.23 3.82
CA GLN A 64 -7.05 0.80 4.13
C GLN A 64 -8.50 0.36 3.87
N LEU A 65 -8.64 -0.72 3.10
CA LEU A 65 -9.92 -1.41 2.94
C LEU A 65 -10.15 -2.34 4.14
N PRO A 66 -11.41 -2.55 4.57
CA PRO A 66 -11.73 -3.58 5.54
C PRO A 66 -11.22 -4.94 5.06
N THR A 67 -10.80 -5.79 5.99
CA THR A 67 -10.60 -7.21 5.68
C THR A 67 -11.93 -7.87 5.32
N GLU A 68 -11.89 -8.99 4.60
CA GLU A 68 -13.11 -9.73 4.23
C GLU A 68 -13.98 -10.08 5.46
N GLN A 69 -13.33 -10.31 6.60
CA GLN A 69 -13.97 -10.56 7.89
C GLN A 69 -14.69 -9.32 8.44
N GLU A 70 -14.01 -8.16 8.43
CA GLU A 70 -14.60 -6.88 8.86
C GLU A 70 -15.71 -6.41 7.92
N SER A 71 -15.63 -6.69 6.62
CA SER A 71 -16.71 -6.38 5.67
C SER A 71 -17.96 -7.23 5.91
N ALA A 72 -17.79 -8.53 6.18
CA ALA A 72 -18.92 -9.43 6.45
C ALA A 72 -19.64 -9.07 7.76
N GLU A 73 -18.90 -8.64 8.78
CA GLU A 73 -19.46 -8.14 10.04
C GLU A 73 -20.21 -6.81 9.85
N ALA A 74 -19.68 -5.89 9.02
CA ALA A 74 -20.35 -4.63 8.72
C ALA A 74 -21.69 -4.83 7.98
N GLU A 75 -21.74 -5.73 6.99
CA GLU A 75 -22.96 -6.04 6.23
C GLU A 75 -24.03 -6.76 7.08
N ALA A 76 -23.62 -7.55 8.07
CA ALA A 76 -24.52 -8.23 9.00
C ALA A 76 -25.17 -7.28 10.03
N VAL A 77 -24.54 -6.14 10.34
CA VAL A 77 -25.06 -5.13 11.28
C VAL A 77 -26.04 -4.17 10.60
N GLU A 78 -25.97 -4.00 9.28
CA GLU A 78 -26.91 -3.18 8.49
C GLU A 78 -28.18 -3.94 8.04
N SER A 79 -28.32 -5.23 8.37
CA SER A 79 -29.44 -6.11 7.97
C SER A 79 -30.53 -6.28 9.04
#